data_AF-A0A2K8T112-F1
#
_entry.id   AF-A0A2K8T112-F1
#
_cell.length_a   1.000
_cell.length_b   1.000
_cell.length_c   1.000
_cell.angle_alpha   90.00
_cell.angle_beta   90.00
_cell.angle_gamma   90.00
#
_symmetry.space_group_name_H-M   'P 1'
#
loop_
_entity.id
_entity.type
_entity.pdbx_description
1 polymer ?
#
loop_
_entity_poly.entity_id
_entity_poly.type
_entity_poly.pdbx_seq_one_letter_code
_entity_poly.pdbx_strand_id
1 'polypeptide(L)' 'MAASVTTTATTLEGQLWEVAVRAQVAELAIDPATRPNNVTTTIDTENQTVSVTFTAPATFSVSSSGALVASPTTYLP' A
#
# COMPACT_ATOMS: atom_id res chain seq x y z
N MET A 1 -8.37 -10.19 9.79
CA MET A 1 -6.96 -9.97 9.41
C MET A 1 -6.86 -10.34 7.95
N ALA A 2 -6.55 -9.39 7.08
CA ALA A 2 -6.36 -9.65 5.66
C ALA A 2 -5.31 -10.76 5.46
N ALA A 3 -5.54 -11.66 4.51
CA ALA A 3 -4.61 -12.74 4.22
C ALA A 3 -3.25 -12.17 3.77
N SER A 4 -2.15 -12.79 4.20
CA SER A 4 -0.81 -12.40 3.75
C SER A 4 -0.70 -12.50 2.23
N VAL A 5 -0.24 -11.43 1.58
CA VAL A 5 0.00 -11.43 0.14
C VAL A 5 1.20 -12.34 -0.18
N THR A 6 0.92 -13.52 -0.75
CA THR A 6 1.98 -14.39 -1.27
C THR A 6 2.51 -13.83 -2.59
N THR A 7 3.73 -13.32 -2.57
CA THR A 7 4.46 -12.83 -3.75
C THR A 7 5.15 -13.97 -4.49
N THR A 8 5.33 -13.82 -5.80
CA THR A 8 6.07 -14.77 -6.66
C THR A 8 7.44 -14.25 -7.08
N ALA A 9 7.66 -12.94 -6.98
CA ALA A 9 8.94 -12.33 -7.28
C ALA A 9 10.03 -12.72 -6.27
N THR A 10 11.26 -12.88 -6.76
CA THR A 10 12.45 -13.16 -5.94
C THR A 10 13.23 -11.91 -5.56
N THR A 11 12.93 -10.76 -6.19
CA THR A 11 13.53 -9.46 -5.89
C THR A 11 12.62 -8.65 -4.99
N LEU A 12 13.19 -7.82 -4.11
CA LEU A 12 12.42 -7.01 -3.16
C LEU A 12 11.52 -6.00 -3.90
N GLU A 13 12.04 -5.41 -4.97
CA GLU A 13 11.33 -4.46 -5.82
C GLU A 13 10.15 -5.13 -6.54
N GLY A 14 10.34 -6.37 -7.02
CA GLY A 14 9.28 -7.16 -7.64
C GLY A 14 8.21 -7.58 -6.64
N GLN A 15 8.60 -7.92 -5.41
CA GLN A 15 7.66 -8.23 -4.33
C GLN A 15 6.85 -7.00 -3.92
N LEU A 16 7.50 -5.84 -3.78
CA LEU A 16 6.83 -4.57 -3.52
C LEU A 16 5.79 -4.26 -4.60
N TRP A 17 6.16 -4.48 -5.87
CA TRP A 17 5.28 -4.26 -7.00
C TRP A 17 4.03 -5.16 -6.93
N GLU A 18 4.20 -6.46 -6.72
CA GLU A 18 3.07 -7.39 -6.60
C GLU A 18 2.13 -7.04 -5.42
N VAL A 19 2.70 -6.64 -4.29
CA VAL A 19 1.92 -6.18 -3.13
C VAL A 19 1.14 -4.92 -3.46
N ALA A 20 1.77 -3.94 -4.12
CA ALA A 20 1.13 -2.70 -4.54
C ALA A 20 -0.04 -2.93 -5.49
N VAL A 21 0.14 -3.79 -6.50
CA VAL A 21 -0.94 -4.17 -7.43
C VAL A 21 -2.10 -4.81 -6.68
N ARG A 22 -1.83 -5.75 -5.77
CA ARG A 22 -2.91 -6.40 -5.00
C ARG A 22 -3.64 -5.44 -4.07
N ALA A 23 -2.91 -4.52 -3.43
CA ALA A 23 -3.52 -3.47 -2.61
C ALA A 23 -4.41 -2.54 -3.45
N GLN A 24 -3.94 -2.11 -4.63
CA GLN A 24 -4.72 -1.29 -5.56
C GLN A 24 -5.98 -2.01 -6.06
N VAL A 25 -5.89 -3.32 -6.38
CA VAL A 25 -7.05 -4.12 -6.77
C VAL A 25 -8.04 -4.27 -5.61
N ALA A 26 -7.55 -4.43 -4.37
CA ALA A 26 -8.40 -4.46 -3.19
C ALA A 26 -9.13 -3.13 -2.96
N GLU A 27 -8.48 -1.99 -3.22
CA GLU A 27 -9.14 -0.67 -3.20
C GLU A 27 -10.22 -0.57 -4.27
N LEU A 28 -9.95 -1.04 -5.49
CA LEU A 28 -10.93 -1.07 -6.58
C LEU A 28 -12.15 -1.96 -6.28
N ALA A 29 -12.04 -2.94 -5.38
CA ALA A 29 -13.16 -3.76 -4.95
C ALA A 29 -14.10 -3.06 -3.97
N ILE A 30 -13.69 -1.92 -3.38
CA ILE A 30 -14.55 -1.10 -2.52
C ILE A 30 -15.55 -0.31 -3.39
N ASP A 31 -16.73 -0.07 -2.83
CA ASP A 31 -17.79 0.73 -3.47
C ASP A 31 -17.23 2.08 -3.96
N PRO A 32 -17.54 2.50 -5.20
CA PRO A 32 -16.98 3.73 -5.78
C PRO A 32 -17.24 4.99 -4.94
N ALA A 33 -18.32 5.04 -4.16
CA ALA A 33 -18.66 6.20 -3.34
C ALA A 33 -17.77 6.34 -2.09
N THR A 34 -17.15 5.26 -1.63
CA THR A 34 -16.29 5.24 -0.43
C THR A 34 -14.86 4.76 -0.71
N ARG A 35 -14.54 4.53 -1.99
CA ARG A 35 -13.25 4.01 -2.42
C ARG A 35 -12.11 4.97 -2.06
N PRO A 36 -11.15 4.54 -1.22
CA PRO A 36 -9.92 5.28 -1.04
C PRO A 36 -9.04 5.16 -2.30
N ASN A 37 -8.27 6.21 -2.60
CA ASN A 37 -7.25 6.20 -3.66
C ASN A 37 -5.87 6.31 -3.01
N ASN A 38 -5.56 5.32 -2.18
CA ASN A 38 -4.39 5.31 -1.31
C ASN A 38 -3.20 4.60 -1.97
N VAL A 39 -3.45 3.66 -2.88
CA VAL A 39 -2.42 3.02 -3.69
C VAL A 39 -2.63 3.37 -5.16
N THR A 40 -1.65 4.03 -5.76
CA THR A 40 -1.65 4.31 -7.20
C THR A 40 -0.37 3.77 -7.81
N THR A 41 -0.51 3.05 -8.92
CA THR A 41 0.64 2.66 -9.73
C THR A 41 0.56 3.23 -11.12
N THR A 42 1.65 3.84 -11.57
CA THR A 42 1.88 4.23 -12.94
C THR A 42 3.00 3.40 -13.56
N ILE A 43 2.77 2.96 -14.79
CA ILE A 43 3.76 2.24 -15.60
C ILE A 43 4.10 3.13 -16.78
N ASP A 44 5.34 3.58 -16.83
CA ASP A 44 5.88 4.34 -17.94
C ASP A 44 6.68 3.38 -18.83
N THR A 45 6.09 3.00 -19.96
CA THR A 45 6.70 2.08 -20.92
C THR A 45 7.77 2.73 -21.78
N GLU A 46 7.77 4.07 -21.90
CA GLU A 46 8.76 4.81 -22.68
C GLU A 46 10.07 4.90 -21.90
N ASN A 47 9.99 5.25 -20.61
CA ASN A 47 11.14 5.32 -19.71
C ASN A 47 11.48 3.98 -19.02
N GLN A 48 10.66 2.94 -19.23
CA GLN A 48 10.79 1.62 -18.60
C GLN A 48 10.81 1.69 -17.06
N THR A 49 9.98 2.56 -16.49
CA THR A 49 9.90 2.78 -15.04
C THR A 49 8.51 2.46 -14.50
N VAL A 50 8.46 1.82 -13.33
CA VAL A 50 7.25 1.60 -12.56
C VAL A 50 7.31 2.49 -11.32
N SER A 51 6.26 3.28 -11.08
CA SER A 51 6.16 4.15 -9.91
C SER A 51 4.96 3.76 -9.07
N VAL A 52 5.19 3.44 -7.80
CA VAL A 52 4.15 3.12 -6.82
C VAL A 52 4.07 4.27 -5.82
N THR A 53 2.90 4.87 -5.71
CA THR A 53 2.56 5.85 -4.67
C THR A 53 1.64 5.19 -3.66
N PHE A 54 2.06 5.13 -2.40
CA PHE A 54 1.30 4.56 -1.30
C PHE A 54 1.08 5.59 -0.19
N THR A 55 -0.19 5.81 0.18
CA THR A 55 -0.59 6.72 1.25
C THR A 55 -1.48 5.98 2.23
N ALA A 56 -0.93 5.56 3.37
CA ALA A 56 -1.73 4.94 4.43
C ALA A 56 -2.22 5.97 5.45
N PRO A 57 -3.48 5.87 5.93
CA PRO A 57 -3.88 6.56 7.15
C PRO A 57 -3.06 6.00 8.31
N ALA A 58 -2.43 6.89 9.09
CA ALA A 58 -1.66 6.53 10.26
C ALA A 58 -2.01 7.46 11.43
N THR A 59 -1.98 6.92 12.64
CA THR A 59 -2.08 7.68 13.88
C THR A 59 -0.69 7.87 14.46
N PHE A 60 -0.39 9.09 14.90
CA PHE A 60 0.89 9.41 15.54
C PHE A 60 0.67 9.59 17.03
N SER A 61 1.44 8.88 17.84
CA SER A 61 1.45 9.02 19.30
C SER A 61 2.88 9.19 19.80
N VAL A 62 3.04 9.74 21.00
CA VAL A 62 4.35 9.85 21.65
C VAL A 62 4.47 8.73 22.66
N SER A 63 5.51 7.91 22.57
CA SER A 63 5.79 6.86 23.54
C SER A 63 6.17 7.46 24.89
N SER A 64 6.14 6.64 25.95
CA SER A 64 6.62 7.03 27.28
C SER A 64 8.10 7.41 27.33
N SER A 65 8.88 7.07 26.30
CA SER A 65 10.28 7.47 26.12
C SER A 65 10.46 8.70 25.23
N GLY A 66 9.37 9.37 24.81
CA GLY A 66 9.40 10.55 23.95
C GLY A 66 9.59 10.26 22.45
N ALA A 67 9.53 8.99 22.03
CA ALA A 67 9.66 8.62 20.62
C ALA A 67 8.32 8.80 19.89
N LEU A 68 8.35 9.31 18.66
CA LEU A 68 7.18 9.33 17.78
C LEU A 68 6.90 7.91 17.29
N VAL A 69 5.70 7.42 17.58
CA VAL A 69 5.20 6.12 17.13
C VAL A 69 4.11 6.35 16.09
N ALA A 70 4.38 5.96 14.85
CA ALA A 70 3.40 5.91 13.78
C ALA A 70 2.73 4.53 13.77
N SER A 71 1.41 4.50 13.95
CA SER A 71 0.59 3.30 13.90
C SER A 71 -0.34 3.38 12.69
N PRO A 72 -0.06 2.64 11.60
CA PRO A 72 -0.95 2.57 10.45
C PRO A 72 -2.34 2.05 10.86
N THR A 73 -3.39 2.69 10.37
CA THR A 73 -4.77 2.25 10.58
C THR A 73 -5.16 1.31 9.46
N THR A 74 -5.69 0.12 9.80
CA THR A 74 -6.22 -0.82 8.81
C THR A 74 -7.41 -0.19 8.10
N TYR A 75 -7.31 -0.07 6.78
CA TYR A 75 -8.38 0.52 5.94
C TYR A 75 -8.85 -0.41 4.81
N LEU A 76 -8.12 -1.50 4.57
CA LEU A 76 -8.52 -2.59 3.68
C LEU A 76 -8.96 -3.80 4.52
N PRO A 77 -10.08 -4.46 4.16
CA PRO A 77 -10.61 -5.62 4.89
C PRO A 77 -9.73 -6.88 4.80
#